data_AF-A0A8T7HKJ1-F1
#
_entry.id   AF-A0A8T7HKJ1-F1
#
_cell.length_a   1.000
_cell.length_b   1.000
_cell.length_c   1.000
_cell.angle_alpha   90.00
_cell.angle_beta   90.00
_cell.angle_gamma   90.00
#
_symmetry.space_group_name_H-M   'P 1'
#
loop_
_entity.id
_entity.type
_entity.pdbx_description
1 polymer ?
#
loop_
_entity_poly.entity_id
_entity_poly.type
_entity_poly.pdbx_seq_one_letter_code
_entity_poly.pdbx_strand_id
1 'polypeptide(L)'
;MITKRGGLLTVLIIVFISASALLLFLESPGLQLLLGVIAVLTLIFGIVVFHHSVWTSARKLEEKIEHLLAKAHDIPLEFLKKEYKILYGHYLKMPLDKKKDHYLKLMQLRKKIEELIQKGKEFETKLTDSVSGTVKEIQEKTTELEKHYKRLPAEHQKKYAQHMIQLKDQVGKGRV
;
A
#
# COMPACT_ATOMS: atom_id res chain seq x y z
N MET A 1 -10.68 -8.07 6.80
CA MET A 1 -11.98 -8.14 6.09
C MET A 1 -11.99 -9.02 4.82
N ILE A 2 -10.92 -9.76 4.50
CA ILE A 2 -10.81 -10.60 3.27
C ILE A 2 -11.56 -11.95 3.40
N THR A 3 -11.83 -12.40 4.63
CA THR A 3 -12.42 -13.72 4.92
C THR A 3 -13.89 -13.88 4.50
N LYS A 4 -14.70 -12.81 4.52
CA LYS A 4 -16.14 -12.92 4.24
C LYS A 4 -16.48 -13.19 2.76
N ARG A 5 -15.67 -12.71 1.82
CA ARG A 5 -15.97 -12.83 0.37
C ARG A 5 -15.47 -14.14 -0.24
N GLY A 6 -14.32 -14.64 0.23
CA GLY A 6 -13.81 -15.96 -0.16
C GLY A 6 -14.76 -17.08 0.27
N GLY A 7 -15.27 -17.01 1.51
CA GLY A 7 -16.24 -17.99 2.02
C GLY A 7 -17.53 -18.07 1.20
N LEU A 8 -18.08 -16.93 0.75
CA LEU A 8 -19.27 -16.90 -0.09
C LEU A 8 -19.05 -17.64 -1.42
N LEU A 9 -17.91 -17.41 -2.07
CA LEU A 9 -17.58 -18.01 -3.36
C LEU A 9 -17.34 -19.53 -3.21
N THR A 10 -16.71 -19.96 -2.12
CA THR A 10 -16.57 -21.38 -1.77
C THR A 10 -17.92 -22.05 -1.52
N VAL A 11 -18.83 -21.40 -0.79
CA VAL A 11 -20.19 -21.92 -0.55
C VAL A 11 -20.96 -22.06 -1.87
N LEU A 12 -20.88 -21.08 -2.77
CA LEU A 12 -21.52 -21.17 -4.08
C LEU A 12 -20.99 -22.32 -4.93
N ILE A 13 -19.67 -22.56 -4.91
CA ILE A 13 -19.05 -23.70 -5.60
C ILE A 13 -19.56 -25.02 -5.01
N ILE A 14 -19.61 -25.14 -3.68
CA ILE A 14 -20.10 -26.35 -3.01
C ILE A 14 -21.57 -26.61 -3.39
N VAL A 15 -22.43 -25.59 -3.30
CA VAL A 15 -23.85 -25.71 -3.68
C VAL A 15 -24.01 -26.13 -5.15
N PHE A 16 -23.22 -25.55 -6.05
CA PHE A 16 -23.25 -25.90 -7.47
C PHE A 16 -22.85 -27.37 -7.71
N ILE A 17 -21.78 -27.84 -7.07
CA ILE A 17 -21.31 -29.22 -7.19
C ILE A 17 -22.34 -30.19 -6.60
N SER A 18 -22.89 -29.89 -5.42
CA SER A 18 -23.90 -30.72 -4.77
C SER A 18 -25.19 -30.81 -5.60
N ALA A 19 -25.68 -29.69 -6.15
CA ALA A 19 -26.86 -29.69 -7.02
C ALA A 19 -26.63 -30.46 -8.32
N SER A 20 -25.44 -30.31 -8.93
CA SER A 20 -25.07 -31.03 -10.16
C SER A 20 -24.90 -32.53 -9.91
N ALA A 21 -24.34 -32.93 -8.76
CA ALA A 21 -24.20 -34.33 -8.38
C ALA A 21 -25.58 -34.96 -8.15
N LEU A 22 -26.46 -34.31 -7.38
CA LEU A 22 -27.82 -34.80 -7.12
C LEU A 22 -28.63 -34.96 -8.42
N LEU A 23 -28.44 -34.08 -9.40
CA LEU A 23 -29.06 -34.17 -10.73
C LEU A 23 -28.80 -35.51 -11.43
N LEU A 24 -27.64 -36.15 -11.20
CA LEU A 24 -27.27 -37.42 -11.81
C LEU A 24 -27.91 -38.64 -11.14
N PHE A 25 -28.40 -38.50 -9.91
CA PHE A 25 -28.93 -39.62 -9.11
C PHE A 25 -30.45 -39.59 -8.91
N LEU A 26 -31.14 -38.51 -9.30
CA LEU A 26 -32.60 -38.43 -9.19
C LEU A 26 -33.29 -38.83 -10.49
N GLU A 27 -34.24 -39.76 -10.41
CA GLU A 27 -35.07 -40.20 -11.56
C GLU A 27 -36.37 -39.39 -11.73
N SER A 28 -36.76 -38.60 -10.72
CA SER A 28 -37.98 -37.80 -10.77
C SER A 28 -37.80 -36.57 -11.68
N PRO A 29 -38.58 -36.45 -12.77
CA PRO A 29 -38.41 -35.35 -13.75
C PRO A 29 -38.69 -33.97 -13.15
N GLY A 30 -39.62 -33.87 -12.19
CA GLY A 30 -39.92 -32.61 -11.49
C GLY A 30 -38.76 -32.12 -10.62
N LEU A 31 -38.08 -33.05 -9.92
CA LEU A 31 -36.93 -32.72 -9.09
C LEU A 31 -35.68 -32.42 -9.92
N GLN A 32 -35.49 -33.11 -11.05
CA GLN A 32 -34.42 -32.79 -12.00
C GLN A 32 -34.55 -31.36 -12.54
N LEU A 33 -35.76 -30.95 -12.94
CA LEU A 33 -36.01 -29.59 -13.42
C LEU A 33 -35.70 -28.54 -12.34
N LEU A 34 -36.16 -28.77 -11.11
CA LEU A 34 -35.91 -27.86 -9.99
C LEU A 34 -34.42 -27.74 -9.65
N LEU A 35 -33.68 -28.86 -9.61
CA LEU A 35 -32.23 -28.85 -9.39
C LEU A 35 -31.47 -28.17 -10.55
N GLY A 36 -31.93 -28.36 -11.79
CA GLY A 36 -31.39 -27.65 -12.96
C GLY A 36 -31.52 -26.14 -12.83
N VAL A 37 -32.70 -25.64 -12.42
CA VAL A 37 -32.92 -24.21 -12.17
C VAL A 37 -31.99 -23.69 -11.07
N ILE A 38 -31.84 -24.43 -9.96
CA ILE A 38 -30.94 -24.05 -8.86
C ILE A 38 -29.48 -24.01 -9.33
N ALA A 39 -29.02 -24.99 -10.11
CA ALA A 39 -27.67 -25.04 -10.64
C ALA A 39 -27.38 -23.83 -11.55
N VAL A 40 -28.31 -23.49 -12.45
CA VAL A 40 -28.20 -22.32 -13.34
C VAL A 40 -28.19 -21.02 -12.55
N LEU A 41 -29.08 -20.85 -11.57
CA LEU A 41 -29.11 -19.65 -10.72
C LEU A 41 -27.81 -19.50 -9.91
N THR A 42 -27.28 -20.61 -9.38
CA THR A 42 -26.02 -20.61 -8.65
C THR A 42 -24.85 -20.24 -9.55
N LEU A 43 -24.83 -20.73 -10.79
CA LEU A 43 -23.84 -20.37 -11.80
C LEU A 43 -23.87 -18.86 -12.12
N ILE A 44 -25.05 -18.33 -12.44
CA ILE A 44 -25.23 -16.90 -12.76
C ILE A 44 -24.79 -16.03 -11.58
N PHE A 45 -25.24 -16.38 -10.37
CA PHE A 45 -24.89 -15.65 -9.16
C PHE A 45 -23.38 -15.73 -8.87
N GLY A 46 -22.76 -16.89 -9.09
CA GLY A 46 -21.31 -17.08 -9.00
C GLY A 46 -20.54 -16.16 -9.94
N ILE A 47 -20.97 -16.05 -11.20
CA ILE A 47 -20.35 -15.15 -12.19
C ILE A 47 -20.47 -13.69 -11.75
N VAL A 48 -21.66 -13.26 -11.31
CA VAL A 48 -21.90 -11.88 -10.85
C VAL A 48 -21.03 -11.54 -9.64
N VAL A 49 -21.00 -12.42 -8.64
CA VAL A 49 -20.18 -12.25 -7.43
C VAL A 49 -18.70 -12.21 -7.78
N PHE A 50 -18.24 -13.09 -8.67
CA PHE A 50 -16.85 -13.12 -9.12
C PHE A 50 -16.48 -11.82 -9.83
N HIS A 51 -17.27 -11.40 -10.82
CA HIS A 51 -17.03 -10.17 -11.58
C HIS A 51 -17.02 -8.93 -10.66
N HIS A 52 -18.02 -8.82 -9.78
CA HIS A 52 -18.09 -7.73 -8.81
C HIS A 52 -16.91 -7.73 -7.82
N SER A 53 -16.48 -8.91 -7.36
CA SER A 53 -15.34 -9.04 -6.45
C SER A 53 -14.04 -8.59 -7.10
N VAL A 54 -13.78 -9.02 -8.33
CA VAL A 54 -12.57 -8.65 -9.10
C VAL A 54 -12.58 -7.16 -9.43
N TRP A 55 -13.70 -6.63 -9.93
CA TRP A 55 -13.81 -5.22 -10.33
C TRP A 55 -13.70 -4.26 -9.13
N THR A 56 -14.41 -4.54 -8.03
CA THR A 56 -14.32 -3.70 -6.84
C THR A 56 -12.96 -3.76 -6.16
N SER A 57 -12.21 -4.85 -6.30
CA SER A 57 -10.84 -4.94 -5.77
C SER A 57 -9.86 -4.06 -6.53
N ALA A 58 -9.98 -3.95 -7.85
CA ALA A 58 -9.12 -3.08 -8.67
C ALA A 58 -9.33 -1.60 -8.33
N ARG A 59 -10.59 -1.15 -8.31
CA ARG A 59 -10.91 0.25 -7.95
C ARG A 59 -10.45 0.62 -6.54
N LYS A 60 -10.64 -0.28 -5.57
CA LYS A 60 -10.14 -0.05 -4.19
C LYS A 60 -8.61 0.02 -4.12
N LEU A 61 -7.92 -0.72 -4.98
CA LEU A 61 -6.46 -0.66 -5.06
C LEU A 61 -6.01 0.73 -5.53
N GLU A 62 -6.65 1.21 -6.59
CA GLU A 62 -6.40 2.52 -7.19
C GLU A 62 -6.66 3.66 -6.20
N GLU A 63 -7.84 3.70 -5.58
CA GLU A 63 -8.20 4.70 -4.56
C GLU A 63 -7.20 4.70 -3.39
N LYS A 64 -6.73 3.51 -2.98
CA LYS A 64 -5.75 3.40 -1.90
C LYS A 64 -4.36 3.89 -2.33
N ILE A 65 -3.92 3.61 -3.56
CA ILE A 65 -2.65 4.13 -4.10
C ILE A 65 -2.70 5.66 -4.17
N GLU A 66 -3.77 6.24 -4.69
CA GLU A 66 -3.93 7.69 -4.81
C GLU A 66 -3.94 8.38 -3.45
N HIS A 67 -4.67 7.82 -2.49
CA HIS A 67 -4.67 8.33 -1.12
C HIS A 67 -3.27 8.31 -0.50
N LEU A 68 -2.49 7.24 -0.70
CA LEU A 68 -1.12 7.16 -0.18
C LEU A 68 -0.18 8.13 -0.89
N LEU A 69 -0.32 8.32 -2.20
CA LEU A 69 0.46 9.30 -2.96
C LEU A 69 0.17 10.72 -2.48
N ALA A 70 -1.10 11.08 -2.27
CA ALA A 70 -1.50 12.40 -1.80
C ALA A 70 -0.94 12.73 -0.40
N LYS A 71 -0.90 11.74 0.49
CA LYS A 71 -0.45 11.91 1.89
C LYS A 71 0.96 11.40 2.17
N ALA A 72 1.75 11.15 1.13
CA ALA A 72 3.07 10.52 1.27
C ALA A 72 4.05 11.29 2.17
N HIS A 73 3.86 12.60 2.35
CA HIS A 73 4.74 13.44 3.19
C HIS A 73 4.32 13.46 4.67
N ASP A 74 3.06 13.12 4.97
CA ASP A 74 2.50 13.16 6.32
C ASP A 74 2.52 11.79 7.00
N ILE A 75 2.58 10.73 6.19
CA ILE A 75 2.54 9.34 6.64
C ILE A 75 3.95 8.84 6.98
N PRO A 76 4.12 8.03 8.03
CA PRO A 76 5.40 7.39 8.33
C PRO A 76 5.92 6.55 7.16
N LEU A 77 7.21 6.67 6.85
CA LEU A 77 7.86 5.92 5.76
C LEU A 77 7.70 4.40 5.92
N GLU A 78 7.79 3.89 7.14
CA GLU A 78 7.59 2.46 7.43
C GLU A 78 6.16 2.01 7.13
N PHE A 79 5.17 2.88 7.38
CA PHE A 79 3.79 2.61 7.01
C PHE A 79 3.63 2.58 5.47
N LEU A 80 4.22 3.55 4.75
CA LEU A 80 4.22 3.58 3.29
C LEU A 80 4.84 2.31 2.68
N LYS A 81 5.99 1.86 3.19
CA LYS A 81 6.64 0.60 2.75
C LYS A 81 5.74 -0.61 2.97
N LYS A 82 5.13 -0.71 4.16
CA LYS A 82 4.22 -1.80 4.51
C LYS A 82 3.00 -1.83 3.59
N GLU A 83 2.38 -0.68 3.38
CA GLU A 83 1.22 -0.55 2.50
C GLU A 83 1.57 -0.83 1.04
N TYR A 84 2.70 -0.33 0.55
CA TYR A 84 3.21 -0.67 -0.78
C TYR A 84 3.34 -2.19 -0.97
N LYS A 85 3.90 -2.91 0.00
CA LYS A 85 4.02 -4.37 -0.06
C LYS A 85 2.66 -5.07 -0.18
N ILE A 86 1.65 -4.58 0.56
CA ILE A 86 0.28 -5.11 0.49
C ILE A 86 -0.32 -4.86 -0.90
N LEU A 87 -0.20 -3.62 -1.39
CA LEU A 87 -0.72 -3.21 -2.71
C LEU A 87 -0.05 -3.97 -3.84
N TYR A 88 1.26 -4.17 -3.76
CA TYR A 88 2.01 -4.98 -4.72
C TYR A 88 1.56 -6.44 -4.69
N GLY A 89 1.33 -7.00 -3.50
CA GLY A 89 0.76 -8.34 -3.36
C GLY A 89 -0.63 -8.49 -4.00
N HIS A 90 -1.49 -7.46 -3.92
CA HIS A 90 -2.77 -7.44 -4.62
C HIS A 90 -2.60 -7.33 -6.13
N TYR A 91 -1.68 -6.49 -6.59
CA TYR A 91 -1.35 -6.35 -8.00
C TYR A 91 -0.88 -7.66 -8.64
N LEU A 92 -0.06 -8.45 -7.94
CA LEU A 92 0.39 -9.74 -8.45
C LEU A 92 -0.77 -10.72 -8.70
N LYS A 93 -1.82 -10.66 -7.88
CA LYS A 93 -3.02 -11.51 -7.95
C LYS A 93 -4.09 -11.00 -8.92
N MET A 94 -3.92 -9.80 -9.46
CA MET A 94 -4.86 -9.21 -10.42
C MET A 94 -4.75 -9.92 -11.79
N PRO A 95 -5.82 -10.00 -12.60
CA PRO A 95 -5.71 -10.53 -13.95
C PRO A 95 -4.92 -9.59 -14.88
N LEU A 96 -4.29 -10.15 -15.91
CA LEU A 96 -3.29 -9.48 -16.78
C LEU A 96 -3.82 -8.23 -17.48
N ASP A 97 -5.10 -8.23 -17.86
CA ASP A 97 -5.81 -7.14 -18.50
C ASP A 97 -5.83 -5.86 -17.64
N LYS A 98 -5.97 -6.01 -16.31
CA LYS A 98 -6.02 -4.88 -15.37
C LYS A 98 -4.65 -4.47 -14.83
N LYS A 99 -3.61 -5.30 -14.98
CA LYS A 99 -2.28 -4.99 -14.43
C LYS A 99 -1.66 -3.75 -15.07
N LYS A 100 -1.77 -3.56 -16.38
CA LYS A 100 -1.09 -2.45 -17.09
C LYS A 100 -1.42 -1.08 -16.48
N ASP A 101 -2.69 -0.84 -16.19
CA ASP A 101 -3.16 0.45 -15.67
C ASP A 101 -2.69 0.71 -14.23
N HIS A 102 -2.63 -0.33 -13.41
CA HIS A 102 -2.24 -0.22 -12.00
C HIS A 102 -0.72 -0.20 -11.80
N TYR A 103 0.04 -0.76 -12.75
CA TYR A 103 1.49 -0.80 -12.70
C TYR A 103 2.10 0.60 -12.64
N LEU A 104 1.62 1.52 -13.47
CA LEU A 104 2.13 2.89 -13.52
C LEU A 104 1.99 3.59 -12.15
N LYS A 105 0.80 3.49 -11.53
CA LYS A 105 0.52 4.10 -10.23
C LYS A 105 1.34 3.48 -9.10
N LEU A 106 1.53 2.15 -9.13
CA LEU A 106 2.42 1.46 -8.19
C LEU A 106 3.87 1.90 -8.34
N MET A 107 4.34 2.10 -9.57
CA MET A 107 5.70 2.59 -9.82
C MET A 107 5.87 4.04 -9.35
N GLN A 108 4.86 4.89 -9.49
CA GLN A 108 4.88 6.24 -8.91
C GLN A 108 4.99 6.19 -7.38
N LEU A 109 4.21 5.32 -6.71
CA LEU A 109 4.29 5.14 -5.26
C LEU A 109 5.67 4.63 -4.83
N ARG A 110 6.23 3.66 -5.56
CA ARG A 110 7.59 3.16 -5.32
C ARG A 110 8.62 4.28 -5.44
N LYS A 111 8.60 5.03 -6.55
CA LYS A 111 9.51 6.15 -6.78
C LYS A 111 9.40 7.18 -5.66
N LYS A 112 8.18 7.47 -5.19
CA LYS A 112 7.97 8.39 -4.07
C LYS A 112 8.59 7.89 -2.76
N ILE A 113 8.46 6.60 -2.47
CA ILE A 113 9.12 5.97 -1.32
C ILE A 113 10.64 6.06 -1.44
N GLU A 114 11.19 5.78 -2.62
CA GLU A 114 12.64 5.88 -2.90
C GLU A 114 13.15 7.33 -2.72
N GLU A 115 12.41 8.33 -3.23
CA GLU A 115 12.72 9.75 -3.01
C GLU A 115 12.75 10.12 -1.52
N LEU A 116 11.80 9.61 -0.72
CA LEU A 116 11.77 9.87 0.72
C LEU A 116 12.94 9.21 1.45
N ILE A 117 13.31 7.98 1.07
CA ILE A 117 14.50 7.29 1.60
C ILE A 117 15.76 8.08 1.27
N GLN A 118 15.89 8.52 0.01
CA GLN A 118 17.05 9.25 -0.46
C GLN A 118 17.20 10.59 0.28
N LYS A 119 16.12 11.36 0.45
CA LYS A 119 16.12 12.60 1.23
C LYS A 119 16.52 12.36 2.70
N GLY A 120 16.08 11.25 3.29
CA GLY A 120 16.48 10.86 4.64
C GLY A 120 17.98 10.58 4.75
N LYS A 121 18.53 9.83 3.80
CA LYS A 121 19.98 9.54 3.72
C LYS A 121 20.81 10.79 3.50
N GLU A 122 20.42 11.66 2.56
CA GLU A 122 21.10 12.93 2.29
C GLU A 122 21.13 13.82 3.54
N PHE A 123 20.03 13.87 4.29
CA PHE A 123 20.00 14.60 5.54
C PHE A 123 20.95 14.00 6.58
N GLU A 124 21.01 12.68 6.71
CA GLU A 124 21.90 11.98 7.65
C GLU A 124 23.38 12.19 7.30
N THR A 125 23.74 12.18 6.03
CA THR A 125 25.08 12.53 5.55
C THR A 125 25.40 13.99 5.89
N LYS A 126 24.51 14.94 5.53
CA LYS A 126 24.72 16.36 5.87
C LYS A 126 24.81 16.61 7.37
N LEU A 127 24.04 15.89 8.18
CA LEU A 127 24.09 15.97 9.64
C LEU A 127 25.46 15.51 10.14
N THR A 128 25.98 14.40 9.63
CA THR A 128 27.31 13.89 10.00
C THR A 128 28.42 14.85 9.58
N ASP A 129 28.34 15.41 8.37
CA ASP A 129 29.32 16.36 7.84
C ASP A 129 29.27 17.72 8.56
N SER A 130 28.13 18.06 9.18
CA SER A 130 27.94 19.31 9.92
C SER A 130 28.69 19.36 11.25
N VAL A 131 29.16 18.22 11.77
CA VAL A 131 29.89 18.14 13.04
C VAL A 131 31.40 18.42 12.86
N SER A 132 31.88 18.57 11.62
CA SER A 132 33.29 18.81 11.32
C SER A 132 33.55 20.19 10.69
N GLY A 133 34.65 20.83 11.09
CA GLY A 133 35.10 22.11 10.55
C GLY A 133 35.37 23.15 11.65
N THR A 134 35.63 24.38 11.22
CA THR A 134 35.75 25.53 12.12
C THR A 134 34.38 25.98 12.64
N VAL A 135 34.34 26.70 13.76
CA VAL A 135 33.09 27.22 14.37
C VAL A 135 32.23 27.98 13.35
N LYS A 136 32.86 28.78 12.48
CA LYS A 136 32.18 29.56 11.44
C LYS A 136 31.56 28.65 10.36
N GLU A 137 32.31 27.65 9.90
CA GLU A 137 31.81 26.67 8.92
C GLU A 137 30.65 25.85 9.47
N ILE A 138 30.71 25.47 10.74
CA ILE A 138 29.66 24.68 11.38
C ILE A 138 28.40 25.53 11.59
N GLN A 139 28.53 26.81 11.88
CA GLN A 139 27.39 27.73 11.95
C GLN A 139 26.68 27.88 10.59
N GLU A 140 27.45 28.00 9.51
CA GLU A 140 26.93 28.04 8.13
C GLU A 140 26.26 26.71 7.75
N LYS A 141 26.93 25.58 7.98
CA LYS A 141 26.39 24.23 7.74
C LYS A 141 25.11 23.96 8.55
N THR A 142 25.07 24.38 9.82
CA THR A 142 23.89 24.21 10.69
C THR A 142 22.69 25.02 10.19
N THR A 143 22.93 26.23 9.68
CA THR A 143 21.88 27.08 9.09
C THR A 143 21.32 26.45 7.81
N GLU A 144 22.18 25.88 6.97
CA GLU A 144 21.75 25.13 5.78
C GLU A 144 20.98 23.86 6.17
N LEU A 145 21.49 23.12 7.17
CA LEU A 145 20.88 21.90 7.69
C LEU A 145 19.48 22.16 8.25
N GLU A 146 19.25 23.28 8.93
CA GLU A 146 17.93 23.68 9.41
C GLU A 146 16.94 23.91 8.24
N LYS A 147 17.38 24.51 7.14
CA LYS A 147 16.54 24.67 5.94
C LYS A 147 16.15 23.31 5.36
N HIS A 148 17.08 22.35 5.36
CA HIS A 148 16.81 20.98 4.92
C HIS A 148 15.88 20.23 5.90
N TYR A 149 16.09 20.39 7.21
CA TYR A 149 15.28 19.80 8.26
C TYR A 149 13.80 20.20 8.13
N LYS A 150 13.52 21.50 7.91
CA LYS A 150 12.15 22.00 7.71
C LYS A 150 11.46 21.44 6.47
N ARG A 151 12.21 20.93 5.49
CA ARG A 151 11.69 20.31 4.25
C ARG A 151 11.50 18.79 4.37
N LEU A 152 11.95 18.18 5.47
CA LEU A 152 11.75 16.76 5.71
C LEU A 152 10.28 16.45 6.08
N PRO A 153 9.80 15.23 5.82
CA PRO A 153 8.54 14.74 6.37
C PRO A 153 8.49 14.88 7.89
N ALA A 154 7.32 15.16 8.47
CA ALA A 154 7.14 15.41 9.89
C ALA A 154 7.72 14.29 10.79
N GLU A 155 7.62 13.04 10.37
CA GLU A 155 8.19 11.89 11.09
C GLU A 155 9.73 11.89 11.09
N HIS A 156 10.36 12.28 9.98
CA HIS A 156 11.82 12.42 9.94
C HIS A 156 12.27 13.60 10.79
N GLN A 157 11.50 14.70 10.78
CA GLN A 157 11.78 15.81 11.69
C GLN A 157 11.79 15.33 13.15
N LYS A 158 10.77 14.58 13.60
CA LYS A 158 10.76 14.00 14.95
C LYS A 158 12.00 13.15 15.25
N LYS A 159 12.42 12.29 14.30
CA LYS A 159 13.61 11.43 14.45
C LYS A 159 14.89 12.26 14.67
N TYR A 160 15.06 13.35 13.93
CA TYR A 160 16.27 14.17 13.97
C TYR A 160 16.18 15.39 14.89
N ALA A 161 15.03 15.64 15.53
CA ALA A 161 14.79 16.82 16.36
C ALA A 161 15.85 17.00 17.47
N GLN A 162 16.15 15.92 18.20
CA GLN A 162 17.15 15.94 19.26
C GLN A 162 18.55 16.28 18.73
N HIS A 163 18.94 15.70 17.59
CA HIS A 163 20.24 15.96 16.97
C HIS A 163 20.35 17.41 16.50
N MET A 164 19.28 17.99 15.95
CA MET A 164 19.27 19.41 15.58
C MET A 164 19.35 20.33 16.80
N ILE A 165 18.68 19.99 17.91
CA ILE A 165 18.76 20.77 19.14
C ILE A 165 20.19 20.74 19.69
N GLN A 166 20.83 19.56 19.73
CA GLN A 166 22.20 19.39 20.18
C GLN A 166 23.19 20.17 19.30
N LEU A 167 23.04 20.09 17.98
CA LEU A 167 23.89 20.82 17.03
C LEU A 167 23.77 22.34 17.22
N LYS A 168 22.54 22.85 17.39
CA LYS A 168 22.30 24.28 17.67
C LYS A 168 22.90 24.72 19.01
N ASP A 169 22.82 23.89 20.04
CA ASP A 169 23.39 24.18 21.35
C ASP A 169 24.92 24.19 21.32
N GLN A 170 25.55 23.28 20.58
CA GLN A 170 27.00 23.25 20.33
C GLN A 170 27.49 24.53 19.65
N VAL A 171 26.83 24.93 18.56
CA VAL A 171 27.11 26.18 17.84
C VAL A 171 26.92 27.40 18.75
N GLY A 172 25.82 27.45 19.51
CA GLY A 172 25.52 28.57 20.40
C GLY A 172 26.52 28.74 21.56
N LYS A 173 27.14 27.64 22.00
CA LYS A 173 28.16 27.65 23.06
C LYS A 173 29.58 27.85 22.54
N GLY A 174 29.76 27.95 21.21
CA GLY A 174 31.09 27.93 20.59
C GLY A 174 31.88 26.65 20.88
N ARG A 175 31.18 25.58 21.28
CA ARG A 175 31.79 24.27 21.57
C ARG A 175 31.70 23.44 20.30
N VAL A 176 32.80 23.44 19.56
CA VAL A 176 33.10 22.49 18.50
C VAL A 176 34.39 21.80 18.87
#